data_AF-A0AAE3J9E7-F1
#
_entry.id   AF-A0AAE3J9E7-F1
#
_cell.length_a   1.000
_cell.length_b   1.000
_cell.length_c   1.000
_cell.angle_alpha   90.00
_cell.angle_beta   90.00
_cell.angle_gamma   90.00
#
_symmetry.space_group_name_H-M   'P 1'
#
loop_
_entity.id
_entity.type
_entity.pdbx_description
1 polymer ?
#
loop_
_entity_poly.entity_id
_entity_poly.type
_entity_poly.pdbx_seq_one_letter_code
_entity_poly.pdbx_strand_id
1 'polypeptide(L)' 'MAKTFEQSIAELEEIVEQLENGDVTLDESLGLFEKGIKLSKSCQKMLDTAEKKVSILMTNDDGEIVKEDFTGADNE' A
#
# COMPACT_ATOMS: atom_id res chain seq x y z
N MET A 1 -8.31 -5.64 -16.28
CA MET A 1 -8.68 -5.96 -14.87
C MET A 1 -7.75 -5.16 -13.97
N ALA A 2 -8.23 -4.63 -12.84
CA ALA A 2 -7.36 -4.00 -11.85
C ALA A 2 -6.47 -5.06 -11.19
N LYS A 3 -5.20 -4.75 -10.90
CA LYS A 3 -4.32 -5.63 -10.12
C LYS A 3 -4.87 -5.78 -8.69
N THR A 4 -4.68 -6.94 -8.10
CA THR A 4 -4.95 -7.18 -6.67
C THR A 4 -3.89 -6.51 -5.79
N PHE A 5 -4.15 -6.44 -4.49
CA PHE A 5 -3.18 -5.92 -3.52
C PHE A 5 -1.92 -6.80 -3.51
N GLU A 6 -2.11 -8.12 -3.43
CA GLU A 6 -1.05 -9.13 -3.38
C GLU A 6 -0.15 -9.07 -4.62
N GLN A 7 -0.73 -8.84 -5.80
CA GLN A 7 0.05 -8.65 -7.03
C GLN A 7 0.80 -7.32 -7.05
N SER A 8 0.23 -6.26 -6.48
CA SER A 8 0.85 -4.94 -6.47
C SER A 8 2.00 -4.86 -5.46
N ILE A 9 1.87 -5.53 -4.31
CA ILE A 9 2.93 -5.60 -3.31
C ILE A 9 4.09 -6.49 -3.78
N ALA A 10 3.81 -7.64 -4.40
CA ALA A 10 4.85 -8.51 -4.96
C ALA A 10 5.69 -7.79 -6.05
N GLU A 11 5.04 -7.02 -6.92
CA GLU A 11 5.77 -6.23 -7.92
C GLU A 11 6.59 -5.09 -7.29
N LEU A 12 6.13 -4.52 -6.17
CA LEU A 12 6.89 -3.52 -5.44
C LEU A 12 8.13 -4.14 -4.78
N GLU A 13 8.00 -5.33 -4.20
CA GLU A 13 9.12 -6.10 -3.63
C GLU A 13 10.18 -6.42 -4.69
N GLU A 14 9.78 -6.90 -5.88
CA GLU A 14 10.71 -7.14 -6.99
C GLU A 14 11.45 -5.87 -7.44
N ILE A 15 10.80 -4.71 -7.41
CA ILE A 15 11.43 -3.43 -7.74
C ILE A 15 12.46 -3.03 -6.68
N VAL A 16 12.12 -3.21 -5.40
CA VAL A 16 13.04 -2.93 -4.30
C VAL A 16 14.27 -3.84 -4.41
N GLU A 17 14.08 -5.13 -4.63
CA GLU A 17 15.18 -6.09 -4.82
C GLU A 17 16.10 -5.68 -5.99
N GLN A 18 15.53 -5.28 -7.13
CA GLN A 18 16.31 -4.80 -8.27
C GLN A 18 17.12 -3.52 -7.96
N LEU A 19 16.53 -2.59 -7.21
CA LEU A 19 17.22 -1.37 -6.78
C LEU A 19 18.33 -1.65 -5.77
N GLU A 20 18.13 -2.62 -4.87
CA GLU A 20 19.12 -3.01 -3.86
C GLU A 20 20.30 -3.79 -4.45
N ASN A 21 20.06 -4.59 -5.49
CA ASN A 21 21.11 -5.36 -6.17
C ASN A 21 22.12 -4.46 -6.90
N GLY A 22 21.72 -3.25 -7.31
CA GLY A 22 22.64 -2.25 -7.88
C GLY A 22 23.17 -2.56 -9.29
N ASP A 23 22.70 -3.63 -9.93
CA ASP A 23 23.05 -4.04 -11.30
C ASP A 23 22.30 -3.27 -12.41
N VAL A 24 21.59 -2.19 -12.04
CA VAL A 24 20.81 -1.35 -12.94
C VAL A 24 21.49 0.00 -13.19
N THR A 25 21.35 0.53 -14.40
CA THR A 25 21.86 1.87 -14.73
C THR A 25 21.09 2.96 -13.97
N LEU A 26 21.61 4.19 -13.97
CA LEU A 26 20.96 5.33 -13.33
C LEU A 26 19.56 5.60 -13.92
N ASP A 27 19.43 5.56 -15.24
CA ASP A 27 18.14 5.79 -15.91
C ASP A 27 17.12 4.69 -15.58
N GLU A 28 17.58 3.44 -15.52
CA GLU A 28 16.73 2.31 -15.09
C GLU A 28 16.33 2.45 -13.62
N SER A 29 17.25 2.86 -12.76
CA SER A 29 17.00 3.12 -11.34
C SER A 29 15.94 4.18 -11.12
N LEU A 30 15.98 5.26 -11.90
CA LEU A 30 14.97 6.33 -11.86
C LEU A 30 13.60 5.82 -12.33
N GLY A 31 13.56 4.99 -13.38
CA GLY A 31 12.32 4.38 -13.87
C GLY A 31 11.70 3.39 -12.87
N LEU A 32 12.53 2.54 -12.26
CA LEU A 32 12.14 1.61 -11.20
C LEU A 32 11.62 2.36 -9.98
N PHE A 33 12.30 3.43 -9.56
CA PHE A 33 11.86 4.27 -8.46
C PHE A 33 10.49 4.92 -8.72
N GLU A 34 10.29 5.52 -9.90
CA GLU A 34 9.00 6.12 -10.26
C GLU A 34 7.88 5.07 -10.25
N LYS A 35 8.15 3.87 -10.78
CA LYS A 35 7.22 2.75 -10.76
C LYS A 35 6.90 2.30 -9.32
N GLY A 36 7.92 2.18 -8.47
CA GLY A 36 7.76 1.84 -7.05
C GLY A 36 6.87 2.84 -6.31
N ILE A 37 7.08 4.14 -6.52
CA ILE A 37 6.22 5.18 -5.93
C ILE A 37 4.76 5.06 -6.38
N LYS A 38 4.52 4.76 -7.66
CA LYS A 38 3.15 4.55 -8.18
C LYS A 38 2.48 3.33 -7.55
N LEU A 39 3.22 2.22 -7.42
CA LEU A 39 2.73 0.99 -6.79
C LEU A 39 2.43 1.20 -5.31
N SER A 40 3.35 1.81 -4.56
CA SER A 40 3.15 2.15 -3.15
C SER A 40 1.87 2.97 -2.93
N LYS A 41 1.65 4.01 -3.73
CA LYS A 41 0.40 4.80 -3.69
C LYS A 41 -0.84 3.99 -4.04
N SER A 42 -0.73 3.03 -4.95
CA SER A 42 -1.84 2.14 -5.31
C SER A 42 -2.18 1.19 -4.16
N CYS A 43 -1.18 0.58 -3.53
CA CYS A 43 -1.34 -0.27 -2.36
C CYS A 43 -2.02 0.48 -1.21
N GLN A 44 -1.56 1.70 -0.90
CA GLN A 44 -2.18 2.53 0.13
C GLN A 44 -3.68 2.77 -0.16
N LYS A 45 -4.03 3.14 -1.40
CA LYS A 45 -5.44 3.36 -1.77
C LYS A 45 -6.30 2.09 -1.63
N MET A 46 -5.74 0.92 -1.92
CA MET A 46 -6.43 -0.35 -1.75
C MET A 46 -6.70 -0.62 -0.27
N LEU A 47 -5.70 -0.38 0.60
CA LEU A 47 -5.84 -0.50 2.05
C LEU A 47 -6.87 0.50 2.60
N ASP A 48 -6.79 1.78 2.23
CA ASP A 48 -7.76 2.81 2.64
C ASP A 48 -9.20 2.43 2.24
N THR A 49 -9.35 1.77 1.08
CA THR A 49 -10.65 1.31 0.60
C THR A 49 -11.15 0.10 1.40
N ALA A 50 -10.26 -0.83 1.75
CA ALA A 50 -10.59 -1.97 2.57
C ALA A 50 -10.99 -1.53 4.00
N GLU A 51 -10.21 -0.63 4.61
CA GLU A 51 -10.47 -0.07 5.93
C GLU A 51 -11.85 0.60 5.98
N LYS A 52 -12.16 1.50 5.03
CA LYS A 52 -13.48 2.14 4.94
C LYS A 52 -14.63 1.15 4.86
N LYS A 53 -14.46 0.05 4.11
CA LYS A 53 -15.48 -0.99 4.01
C LYS A 53 -15.69 -1.69 5.35
N VAL A 54 -14.61 -2.00 6.06
CA VAL A 54 -14.67 -2.58 7.41
C VAL A 54 -15.37 -1.62 8.38
N SER A 55 -15.00 -0.35 8.40
CA SER A 55 -15.64 0.65 9.27
C SER A 55 -17.15 0.77 9.02
N ILE A 56 -17.59 0.76 7.76
CA ILE A 56 -19.02 0.79 7.41
C ILE A 56 -19.73 -0.46 7.93
N LEU A 57 -19.14 -1.65 7.75
CA LEU A 57 -19.73 -2.90 8.23
C LEU A 57 -19.86 -2.92 9.76
N MET A 58 -18.85 -2.44 10.49
CA MET A 58 -18.88 -2.36 11.96
C MET A 58 -19.90 -1.33 12.48
N THR A 59 -20.14 -0.25 11.74
CA THR A 59 -21.12 0.78 12.12
C THR A 59 -22.58 0.28 11.98
N ASN A 60 -22.83 -0.68 11.08
CA ASN A 60 -24.20 -1.10 10.76
C ASN A 60 -24.88 -1.96 11.84
N ASP A 61 -24.14 -2.51 12.80
CA ASP A 61 -24.70 -3.33 13.89
C ASP A 61 -24.96 -2.54 15.20
N ASP A 62 -24.26 -1.44 15.47
CA ASP A 62 -24.40 -0.64 16.72
C ASP A 62 -24.62 0.87 16.52
N GLY A 63 -24.68 1.37 15.27
CA GLY A 63 -25.09 2.75 14.97
C GLY A 63 -24.11 3.87 15.36
N GLU A 64 -22.97 3.56 15.98
CA GLU A 64 -21.91 4.53 16.30
C GLU A 64 -20.67 4.32 15.43
N ILE A 65 -20.25 5.38 14.72
CA ILE A 65 -18.98 5.39 13.98
C ILE A 65 -17.86 5.60 14.99
N VAL A 66 -17.25 4.52 15.46
CA VAL A 66 -15.96 4.61 16.15
C VAL A 66 -14.87 4.72 15.09
N LYS A 67 -14.52 5.95 14.70
CA LYS A 67 -13.19 6.22 14.16
C LYS A 67 -12.22 6.15 15.34
N GLU A 68 -11.72 4.97 15.66
CA GLU A 68 -10.37 4.94 16.21
C GLU A 68 -9.47 5.27 15.03
N ASP A 69 -8.93 6.50 15.03
CA ASP A 69 -7.76 6.78 14.22
C ASP A 69 -6.74 5.70 14.59
N PHE A 70 -6.45 4.79 13.66
CA PHE A 70 -5.33 3.86 13.77
C PHE A 70 -4.04 4.67 13.60
N THR A 71 -3.82 5.67 14.45
CA THR A 71 -2.49 6.13 14.75
C THR A 71 -1.84 4.93 15.39
N GLY A 72 -0.96 4.24 14.65
CA GLY A 72 0.02 3.36 15.24
C GLY A 72 0.77 4.18 16.28
N ALA A 73 0.26 4.18 17.51
CA ALA A 73 1.00 4.62 18.65
C ALA A 73 2.00 3.50 18.85
N ASP A 74 3.18 3.73 18.28
CA ASP A 74 4.44 3.15 18.67
C ASP A 74 4.46 3.17 20.21
N ASN A 75 4.05 2.06 20.83
CA ASN A 75 4.35 1.81 22.23
C ASN A 75 5.80 1.36 22.25
N GLU A 76 6.67 2.32 22.53
CA GLU A 76 8.01 2.09 23.08
C GLU A 76 7.93 1.24 24.36
#